data_AF-A0A5S4SUW5-F1
#
_entry.id   AF-A0A5S4SUW5-F1
#
_cell.length_a   1.000
_cell.length_b   1.000
_cell.length_c   1.000
_cell.angle_alpha   90.00
_cell.angle_beta   90.00
_cell.angle_gamma   90.00
#
_symmetry.space_group_name_H-M   'P 1'
#
loop_
_entity.id
_entity.type
_entity.pdbx_description
1 polymer ?
#
loop_
_entity_poly.entity_id
_entity_poly.type
_entity_poly.pdbx_seq_one_letter_code
_entity_poly.pdbx_strand_id
1 'polypeptide(L)'
;MSRNFVSTAAVALAIAALMAACDKTKAPSPTAAAADARAAAAAAAAAPPDAMPQTQEPAATAQIEEAATLSIEEVRVPHVAKDGEPSLDSLKPLQGKYRWDGVDYVKDGVLAQRLKTLMGGSQYETLLKNLQALGPLEPSAGLLYVMGNRQHQGGEEMAAVVIDPVRNGLRVWLLSEGRQTVFTDVDGADIPWPSAVENMLRNIVASR
;
A
#
# COMPACT_ATOMS: atom_id res chain seq x y z
N MET A 1 -7.89 19.96 54.43
CA MET A 1 -7.25 18.63 54.31
C MET A 1 -8.33 17.58 54.51
N SER A 2 -8.84 17.00 53.43
CA SER A 2 -9.79 15.87 53.48
C SER A 2 -9.40 14.88 52.40
N ARG A 3 -8.81 13.77 52.83
CA ARG A 3 -8.42 12.62 52.01
C ARG A 3 -9.53 11.59 52.14
N ASN A 4 -10.15 11.18 51.04
CA ASN A 4 -11.22 10.20 51.07
C ASN A 4 -11.11 9.23 49.87
N PHE A 5 -10.97 7.96 50.24
CA PHE A 5 -11.25 6.71 49.54
C PHE A 5 -10.39 6.28 48.34
N VAL A 6 -9.34 5.52 48.65
CA VAL A 6 -8.76 4.48 47.77
C VAL A 6 -9.55 3.21 48.01
N SER A 7 -10.27 2.74 47.00
CA SER A 7 -10.95 1.44 47.02
C SER A 7 -10.03 0.40 46.37
N THR A 8 -9.39 -0.42 47.19
CA THR A 8 -8.63 -1.60 46.79
C THR A 8 -9.59 -2.70 46.36
N ALA A 9 -9.59 -3.05 45.07
CA ALA A 9 -10.20 -4.28 44.57
C ALA A 9 -9.09 -5.28 44.22
N ALA A 10 -9.09 -6.41 44.92
CA ALA A 10 -8.26 -7.57 44.67
C ALA A 10 -9.04 -8.57 43.80
N VAL A 11 -8.43 -9.11 42.75
CA VAL A 11 -8.75 -10.46 42.25
C VAL A 11 -7.48 -11.07 41.66
N ALA A 12 -6.91 -12.05 42.37
CA ALA A 12 -5.99 -13.01 41.83
C ALA A 12 -6.80 -14.19 41.26
N LEU A 13 -6.47 -14.65 40.05
CA LEU A 13 -6.85 -15.98 39.61
C LEU A 13 -5.72 -16.56 38.73
N ALA A 14 -5.04 -17.57 39.26
CA ALA A 14 -4.12 -18.42 38.55
C ALA A 14 -4.73 -19.83 38.53
N ILE A 15 -4.94 -20.41 37.34
CA ILE A 15 -5.12 -21.86 37.17
C ILE A 15 -4.48 -22.26 35.84
N ALA A 16 -3.52 -23.18 35.93
CA ALA A 16 -2.91 -23.92 34.83
C ALA A 16 -3.67 -25.24 34.61
N ALA A 17 -3.75 -25.72 33.37
CA ALA A 17 -3.75 -27.16 33.05
C ALA A 17 -3.57 -27.41 31.54
N LEU A 18 -2.50 -28.14 31.20
CA LEU A 18 -2.35 -28.94 29.98
C LEU A 18 -3.42 -30.04 29.94
N MET A 19 -3.86 -30.46 28.74
CA MET A 19 -3.78 -31.86 28.28
C MET A 19 -4.38 -32.06 26.88
N ALA A 20 -3.60 -32.74 26.03
CA ALA A 20 -3.94 -33.81 25.09
C ALA A 20 -5.20 -33.71 24.19
N ALA A 21 -4.98 -33.66 22.88
CA ALA A 21 -5.88 -34.23 21.89
C ALA A 21 -5.13 -35.23 21.00
N CYS A 22 -5.61 -36.46 20.99
CA CYS A 22 -5.08 -37.60 20.27
C CYS A 22 -5.37 -37.54 18.75
N ASP A 23 -4.31 -37.82 17.99
CA ASP A 23 -4.21 -38.80 16.90
C ASP A 23 -5.51 -39.50 16.42
N LYS A 24 -5.90 -39.29 15.15
CA LYS A 24 -6.39 -40.36 14.26
C LYS A 24 -6.45 -39.94 12.78
N THR A 25 -5.75 -40.72 11.96
CA THR A 25 -6.08 -41.12 10.56
C THR A 25 -6.01 -40.09 9.42
N LYS A 26 -5.01 -40.22 8.52
CA LYS A 26 -5.01 -41.16 7.37
C LYS A 26 -4.14 -40.63 6.21
N ALA A 27 -2.93 -41.22 6.12
CA ALA A 27 -2.18 -41.70 4.96
C ALA A 27 -1.88 -40.82 3.70
N PRO A 28 -0.77 -41.11 2.99
CA PRO A 28 0.06 -40.13 2.26
C PRO A 28 0.08 -40.35 0.74
N SER A 29 0.69 -39.42 -0.02
CA SER A 29 1.30 -39.63 -1.36
C SER A 29 1.93 -38.31 -1.88
N PRO A 30 2.89 -38.33 -2.83
CA PRO A 30 4.27 -38.78 -2.63
C PRO A 30 5.29 -37.70 -3.06
N THR A 31 6.44 -37.66 -2.38
CA THR A 31 7.67 -37.05 -2.93
C THR A 31 8.32 -38.09 -3.82
N ALA A 32 8.46 -37.78 -5.11
CA ALA A 32 9.34 -38.49 -6.02
C ALA A 32 10.56 -37.59 -6.29
N ALA A 33 11.68 -37.99 -5.71
CA ALA A 33 13.00 -37.52 -6.06
C ALA A 33 13.37 -38.05 -7.45
N ALA A 34 13.83 -37.17 -8.33
CA ALA A 34 14.49 -37.54 -9.57
C ALA A 34 15.99 -37.64 -9.31
N ALA A 35 16.57 -38.80 -9.62
CA ALA A 35 18.01 -39.02 -9.70
C ALA A 35 18.36 -39.40 -11.14
N ASP A 36 19.48 -38.83 -11.59
CA ASP A 36 20.21 -39.00 -12.85
C ASP A 36 20.28 -40.43 -13.43
N ALA A 37 20.26 -40.50 -14.78
CA ALA A 37 21.17 -41.36 -15.52
C ALA A 37 21.40 -40.84 -16.95
N ARG A 38 22.66 -40.88 -17.38
CA ARG A 38 23.27 -40.30 -18.58
C ARG A 38 23.66 -41.41 -19.58
N ALA A 39 23.82 -41.02 -20.85
CA ALA A 39 24.57 -41.66 -21.97
C ALA A 39 23.79 -42.63 -22.89
N ALA A 40 23.99 -42.72 -24.22
CA ALA A 40 24.70 -41.93 -25.23
C ALA A 40 24.40 -42.47 -26.67
N ALA A 41 24.48 -41.57 -27.67
CA ALA A 41 24.85 -41.76 -29.11
C ALA A 41 23.99 -42.68 -30.03
N ALA A 42 23.75 -42.43 -31.33
CA ALA A 42 24.42 -41.60 -32.34
C ALA A 42 23.53 -41.35 -33.61
N ALA A 43 23.87 -40.28 -34.36
CA ALA A 43 23.80 -40.09 -35.83
C ALA A 43 22.42 -40.07 -36.55
N ALA A 44 22.12 -39.24 -37.55
CA ALA A 44 22.81 -38.14 -38.22
C ALA A 44 21.81 -37.34 -39.11
N ALA A 45 22.17 -36.09 -39.37
CA ALA A 45 21.98 -35.30 -40.60
C ALA A 45 20.63 -34.64 -40.97
N ALA A 46 20.78 -33.31 -41.21
CA ALA A 46 20.15 -32.45 -42.21
C ALA A 46 18.94 -31.58 -41.80
N ALA A 47 19.17 -30.27 -41.85
CA ALA A 47 18.21 -29.18 -41.96
C ALA A 47 18.86 -28.08 -42.83
N PRO A 48 18.19 -27.01 -43.31
CA PRO A 48 16.75 -26.72 -43.51
C PRO A 48 16.56 -26.10 -44.94
N PRO A 49 15.63 -25.15 -45.27
CA PRO A 49 14.40 -24.69 -44.61
C PRO A 49 13.18 -24.58 -45.56
N ASP A 50 11.94 -24.60 -45.04
CA ASP A 50 10.83 -23.91 -45.71
C ASP A 50 9.77 -23.44 -44.70
N ALA A 51 9.55 -22.12 -44.75
CA ALA A 51 8.34 -21.36 -44.40
C ALA A 51 7.65 -21.58 -43.03
N MET A 52 7.97 -20.72 -42.06
CA MET A 52 7.01 -20.28 -41.05
C MET A 52 6.42 -18.92 -41.45
N PRO A 53 5.09 -18.78 -41.60
CA PRO A 53 4.48 -17.46 -41.67
C PRO A 53 4.29 -16.89 -40.25
N GLN A 54 5.04 -15.82 -40.01
CA GLN A 54 4.67 -14.56 -39.37
C GLN A 54 3.85 -14.58 -38.06
N THR A 55 4.54 -14.13 -37.01
CA THR A 55 4.15 -12.97 -36.20
C THR A 55 2.66 -12.75 -36.02
N GLN A 56 2.13 -13.25 -34.91
CA GLN A 56 0.91 -12.71 -34.32
C GLN A 56 1.24 -12.11 -32.95
N GLU A 57 1.72 -10.87 -32.97
CA GLU A 57 1.43 -9.91 -31.91
C GLU A 57 1.29 -8.53 -32.57
N PRO A 58 0.07 -7.96 -32.55
CA PRO A 58 -0.01 -6.62 -31.96
C PRO A 58 -1.28 -6.37 -31.12
N ALA A 59 -2.18 -7.35 -30.99
CA ALA A 59 -3.49 -7.10 -30.36
C ALA A 59 -3.45 -7.13 -28.82
N ALA A 60 -2.52 -7.88 -28.21
CA ALA A 60 -2.41 -7.98 -26.76
C ALA A 60 -1.75 -6.73 -26.15
N THR A 61 -0.74 -6.16 -26.82
CA THR A 61 -0.03 -4.98 -26.33
C THR A 61 -0.91 -3.73 -26.32
N ALA A 62 -1.73 -3.54 -27.37
CA ALA A 62 -2.66 -2.40 -27.46
C ALA A 62 -3.81 -2.49 -26.44
N GLN A 63 -4.31 -3.69 -26.13
CA GLN A 63 -5.39 -3.88 -25.16
C GLN A 63 -4.91 -3.71 -23.70
N ILE A 64 -3.63 -3.94 -23.42
CA ILE A 64 -3.04 -3.66 -22.10
C ILE A 64 -2.80 -2.15 -21.93
N GLU A 65 -2.49 -1.42 -23.01
CA GLU A 65 -2.39 0.05 -23.00
C GLU A 65 -3.76 0.72 -22.87
N GLU A 66 -4.81 0.13 -23.46
CA GLU A 66 -6.18 0.68 -23.46
C GLU A 66 -6.98 0.30 -22.19
N ALA A 67 -6.69 -0.85 -21.55
CA ALA A 67 -7.25 -1.19 -20.24
C ALA A 67 -6.68 -0.33 -19.09
N ALA A 68 -5.53 0.33 -19.31
CA ALA A 68 -4.94 1.26 -18.36
C ALA A 68 -5.62 2.64 -18.35
N THR A 69 -6.58 2.91 -19.26
CA THR A 69 -7.34 4.18 -19.27
C THR A 69 -8.58 4.14 -18.37
N LEU A 70 -8.47 3.59 -17.15
CA LEU A 70 -9.29 4.15 -16.07
C LEU A 70 -8.74 5.55 -15.83
N SER A 71 -9.44 6.55 -16.35
CA SER A 71 -9.07 7.96 -16.24
C SER A 71 -8.81 8.30 -14.77
N ILE A 72 -7.54 8.38 -14.39
CA ILE A 72 -7.16 8.90 -13.08
C ILE A 72 -7.45 10.39 -13.13
N GLU A 73 -8.38 10.84 -12.30
CA GLU A 73 -8.65 12.26 -12.14
C GLU A 73 -7.48 12.88 -11.37
N GLU A 74 -6.91 13.98 -11.87
CA GLU A 74 -5.84 14.70 -11.18
C GLU A 74 -6.32 16.06 -10.67
N VAL A 75 -6.08 16.32 -9.39
CA VAL A 75 -6.43 17.56 -8.70
C VAL A 75 -5.15 18.18 -8.13
N ARG A 76 -4.79 19.36 -8.61
CA ARG A 76 -3.62 20.11 -8.13
C ARG A 76 -4.05 21.36 -7.40
N VAL A 77 -3.63 21.50 -6.14
CA VAL A 77 -3.86 22.68 -5.31
C VAL A 77 -2.55 23.09 -4.67
N PRO A 78 -1.71 23.89 -5.37
CA PRO A 78 -0.38 24.24 -4.88
C PRO A 78 -0.42 24.87 -3.49
N HIS A 79 0.41 24.38 -2.58
CA HIS A 79 0.56 24.95 -1.26
C HIS A 79 1.69 25.99 -1.23
N VAL A 80 1.37 27.19 -0.75
CA VAL A 80 2.34 28.24 -0.45
C VAL A 80 2.51 28.31 1.06
N ALA A 81 3.68 27.92 1.54
CA ALA A 81 4.00 27.94 2.96
C ALA A 81 4.03 29.38 3.48
N LYS A 82 3.38 29.61 4.62
CA LYS A 82 3.45 30.89 5.33
C LYS A 82 4.66 30.92 6.27
N ASP A 83 5.17 32.11 6.54
CA ASP A 83 6.25 32.29 7.51
C ASP A 83 5.87 31.72 8.88
N GLY A 84 6.71 30.82 9.41
CA GLY A 84 6.49 30.15 10.69
C GLY A 84 5.48 28.99 10.67
N GLU A 85 4.94 28.62 9.51
CA GLU A 85 4.08 27.44 9.39
C GLU A 85 4.89 26.14 9.63
N PRO A 86 4.37 25.18 10.40
CA PRO A 86 5.00 23.87 10.53
C PRO A 86 5.15 23.17 9.18
N SER A 87 6.34 22.62 8.93
CA SER A 87 6.66 21.87 7.71
C SER A 87 6.36 20.38 7.86
N LEU A 88 6.07 19.70 6.74
CA LEU A 88 5.94 18.24 6.66
C LEU A 88 7.23 17.50 7.06
N ASP A 89 8.37 18.18 7.09
CA ASP A 89 9.62 17.65 7.65
C ASP A 89 9.49 17.19 9.11
N SER A 90 8.56 17.78 9.87
CA SER A 90 8.29 17.39 11.26
C SER A 90 7.75 15.95 11.40
N LEU A 91 7.40 15.29 10.30
CA LEU A 91 6.96 13.89 10.28
C LEU A 91 8.13 12.90 10.30
N LYS A 92 9.36 13.33 10.00
CA LYS A 92 10.54 12.44 9.98
C LYS A 92 10.73 11.62 11.26
N PRO A 93 10.53 12.16 12.48
CA PRO A 93 10.65 11.38 13.72
C PRO A 93 9.55 10.31 13.91
N LEU A 94 8.54 10.28 13.05
CA LEU A 94 7.45 9.31 13.05
C LEU A 94 7.68 8.16 12.06
N GLN A 95 8.83 8.12 11.38
CA GLN A 95 9.20 7.00 10.52
C GLN A 95 9.13 5.66 11.26
N GLY A 96 8.54 4.66 10.60
CA GLY A 96 8.29 3.31 11.13
C GLY A 96 7.16 3.24 12.17
N LYS A 97 6.51 4.35 12.51
CA LYS A 97 5.46 4.38 13.53
C LYS A 97 4.08 4.27 12.92
N TYR A 98 3.17 3.62 13.65
CA TYR A 98 1.75 3.63 13.32
C TYR A 98 1.12 4.97 13.69
N ARG A 99 -0.03 5.28 13.09
CA ARG A 99 -0.79 6.50 13.38
C ARG A 99 -1.12 6.68 14.86
N TRP A 100 -1.26 5.60 15.63
CA TRP A 100 -1.61 5.67 17.05
C TRP A 100 -0.39 5.72 17.98
N ASP A 101 0.85 5.66 17.45
CA ASP A 101 2.08 5.69 18.25
C ASP A 101 2.47 7.13 18.64
N GLY A 102 1.57 7.81 19.34
CA GLY A 102 1.72 9.20 19.78
C GLY A 102 0.51 10.05 19.38
N VAL A 103 0.66 10.84 18.31
CA VAL A 103 -0.40 11.66 17.73
C VAL A 103 -0.89 11.01 16.44
N ASP A 104 -2.21 11.00 16.23
CA ASP A 104 -2.83 10.51 14.99
C ASP A 104 -2.48 11.43 13.82
N TYR A 105 -1.32 11.19 13.20
CA TYR A 105 -0.73 12.10 12.21
C TYR A 105 -1.60 12.32 10.96
N VAL A 106 -2.60 11.48 10.69
CA VAL A 106 -3.54 11.73 9.58
C VAL A 106 -4.80 12.47 10.02
N LYS A 107 -5.11 12.54 11.32
CA LYS A 107 -6.26 13.29 11.89
C LYS A 107 -5.87 14.62 12.52
N ASP A 108 -4.67 14.67 13.07
CA ASP A 108 -4.10 15.77 13.83
C ASP A 108 -2.74 16.19 13.27
N GLY A 109 -2.29 17.39 13.66
CA GLY A 109 -0.99 17.93 13.25
C GLY A 109 -0.91 18.42 11.80
N VAL A 110 0.32 18.65 11.33
CA VAL A 110 0.61 19.30 10.05
C VAL A 110 0.06 18.52 8.86
N LEU A 111 0.20 17.19 8.84
CA LEU A 111 -0.25 16.38 7.73
C LEU A 111 -1.78 16.42 7.60
N ALA A 112 -2.52 16.30 8.70
CA ALA A 112 -3.97 16.37 8.67
C ALA A 112 -4.48 17.73 8.17
N GLN A 113 -3.86 18.83 8.60
CA GLN A 113 -4.20 20.18 8.13
C GLN A 113 -3.95 20.33 6.63
N ARG A 114 -2.82 19.82 6.14
CA ARG A 114 -2.45 19.86 4.73
C ARG A 114 -3.39 19.00 3.88
N LEU A 115 -3.70 17.78 4.31
CA LEU A 115 -4.66 16.90 3.63
C LEU A 115 -6.06 17.50 3.55
N LYS A 116 -6.56 18.11 4.65
CA LYS A 116 -7.86 18.80 4.66
C LYS A 116 -7.90 19.96 3.66
N THR A 117 -6.82 20.73 3.57
CA THR A 117 -6.71 21.88 2.65
C THR A 117 -6.65 21.42 1.20
N LEU A 118 -5.85 20.39 0.91
CA LEU A 118 -5.65 19.85 -0.44
C LEU A 118 -6.93 19.18 -0.99
N MET A 119 -7.60 18.36 -0.17
CA MET A 119 -8.67 17.49 -0.64
C MET A 119 -10.08 18.09 -0.40
N GLY A 120 -10.19 19.07 0.49
CA GLY A 120 -11.48 19.52 1.01
C GLY A 120 -12.10 18.52 1.99
N GLY A 121 -13.19 18.93 2.65
CA GLY A 121 -13.78 18.16 3.77
C GLY A 121 -14.25 16.75 3.38
N SER A 122 -15.01 16.62 2.30
CA SER A 122 -15.61 15.34 1.89
C SER A 122 -14.56 14.30 1.47
N GLN A 123 -13.62 14.69 0.60
CA GLN A 123 -12.58 13.77 0.14
C GLN A 123 -11.60 13.40 1.25
N TYR A 124 -11.32 14.33 2.18
CA TYR A 124 -10.53 14.03 3.37
C TYR A 124 -11.23 13.01 4.30
N GLU A 125 -12.55 13.10 4.49
CA GLU A 125 -13.29 12.09 5.24
C GLU A 125 -13.25 10.71 4.55
N THR A 126 -13.37 10.67 3.22
CA THR A 126 -13.22 9.44 2.44
C THR A 126 -11.80 8.88 2.58
N LEU A 127 -10.77 9.72 2.53
CA LEU A 127 -9.38 9.31 2.80
C LEU A 127 -9.28 8.63 4.17
N LEU A 128 -9.82 9.23 5.23
CA LEU A 128 -9.75 8.64 6.58
C LEU A 128 -10.47 7.29 6.67
N LYS A 129 -11.59 7.11 5.98
CA LYS A 129 -12.28 5.82 5.89
C LYS A 129 -11.44 4.79 5.13
N ASN A 130 -10.76 5.21 4.07
CA ASN A 130 -9.94 4.34 3.23
C ASN A 130 -8.55 4.08 3.83
N LEU A 131 -8.25 4.69 4.98
CA LEU A 131 -7.06 4.49 5.79
C LEU A 131 -7.41 3.88 7.18
N GLN A 132 -8.48 3.09 7.28
CA GLN A 132 -8.85 2.38 8.51
C GLN A 132 -7.83 1.28 8.85
N ALA A 133 -7.43 0.49 7.85
CA ALA A 133 -6.32 -0.46 7.94
C ALA A 133 -5.05 0.20 7.37
N LEU A 134 -4.48 1.13 8.14
CA LEU A 134 -3.26 1.88 7.77
C LEU A 134 -2.01 1.15 8.26
N GLY A 135 -1.00 1.03 7.39
CA GLY A 135 0.34 0.61 7.79
C GLY A 135 1.13 1.68 8.57
N PRO A 136 2.37 1.39 8.98
CA PRO A 136 3.25 2.42 9.54
C PRO A 136 3.65 3.47 8.50
N LEU A 137 4.18 4.60 8.96
CA LEU A 137 4.77 5.63 8.10
C LEU A 137 6.14 5.17 7.59
N GLU A 138 6.19 4.68 6.36
CA GLU A 138 7.37 4.06 5.78
C GLU A 138 8.27 5.07 5.06
N PRO A 139 9.60 4.98 5.19
CA PRO A 139 10.53 5.77 4.38
C PRO A 139 10.79 5.13 3.01
N SER A 140 10.98 5.95 1.96
CA SER A 140 11.45 5.47 0.66
C SER A 140 12.17 6.57 -0.11
N ALA A 141 13.46 6.38 -0.40
CA ALA A 141 14.26 7.31 -1.22
C ALA A 141 14.15 8.80 -0.84
N GLY A 142 14.09 9.11 0.45
CA GLY A 142 13.94 10.48 0.97
C GLY A 142 12.50 10.97 1.10
N LEU A 143 11.52 10.18 0.65
CA LEU A 143 10.09 10.37 0.87
C LEU A 143 9.61 9.61 2.11
N LEU A 144 8.43 9.99 2.58
CA LEU A 144 7.65 9.20 3.53
C LEU A 144 6.34 8.79 2.87
N TYR A 145 5.80 7.63 3.20
CA TYR A 145 4.51 7.23 2.68
C TYR A 145 3.72 6.36 3.65
N VAL A 146 2.41 6.37 3.47
CA VAL A 146 1.49 5.41 4.08
C VAL A 146 0.55 4.90 3.01
N MET A 147 0.10 3.66 3.19
CA MET A 147 -0.96 3.05 2.39
C MET A 147 -1.93 2.35 3.32
N GLY A 148 -3.17 2.24 2.87
CA GLY A 148 -4.18 1.48 3.58
C GLY A 148 -5.43 1.26 2.75
N ASN A 149 -6.35 0.56 3.38
CA ASN A 149 -7.68 0.31 2.84
C ASN A 149 -8.75 0.54 3.91
N ARG A 150 -9.99 0.71 3.45
CA ARG A 150 -11.16 0.60 4.31
C ARG A 150 -11.25 -0.84 4.80
N GLN A 151 -11.67 -1.01 6.06
CA GLN A 151 -11.69 -2.32 6.70
C GLN A 151 -12.50 -3.33 5.85
N HIS A 152 -11.87 -4.48 5.53
CA HIS A 152 -12.41 -5.54 4.67
C HIS A 152 -12.68 -5.18 3.19
N GLN A 153 -12.26 -4.00 2.71
CA GLN A 153 -12.51 -3.52 1.33
C GLN A 153 -11.19 -3.24 0.56
N GLY A 154 -10.19 -4.10 0.73
CA GLY A 154 -8.97 -4.04 -0.06
C GLY A 154 -9.27 -4.30 -1.54
N GLY A 155 -8.71 -3.48 -2.44
CA GLY A 155 -8.98 -3.52 -3.88
C GLY A 155 -10.12 -2.61 -4.34
N GLU A 156 -10.96 -2.15 -3.41
CA GLU A 156 -12.16 -1.34 -3.71
C GLU A 156 -12.08 0.06 -3.11
N GLU A 157 -11.62 0.15 -1.86
CA GLU A 157 -11.58 1.39 -1.09
C GLU A 157 -10.22 1.52 -0.44
N MET A 158 -9.32 2.21 -1.14
CA MET A 158 -7.90 2.27 -0.80
C MET A 158 -7.37 3.68 -0.91
N ALA A 159 -6.26 3.95 -0.24
CA ALA A 159 -5.53 5.19 -0.42
C ALA A 159 -4.04 5.02 -0.14
N ALA A 160 -3.26 5.90 -0.75
CA ALA A 160 -1.86 6.13 -0.45
C ALA A 160 -1.61 7.62 -0.26
N VAL A 161 -0.78 7.97 0.72
CA VAL A 161 -0.29 9.34 0.93
C VAL A 161 1.21 9.28 0.86
N VAL A 162 1.80 10.05 -0.06
CA VAL A 162 3.24 10.24 -0.22
C VAL A 162 3.57 11.67 0.17
N ILE A 163 4.60 11.80 0.98
CA ILE A 163 5.09 13.05 1.53
C ILE A 163 6.52 13.23 1.03
N ASP A 164 6.80 14.39 0.46
CA ASP A 164 8.15 14.88 0.19
C ASP A 164 8.51 15.92 1.25
N PRO A 165 9.32 15.54 2.26
CA PRO A 165 9.74 16.47 3.31
C PRO A 165 10.59 17.63 2.79
N VAL A 166 11.36 17.43 1.72
CA VAL A 166 12.30 18.43 1.18
C VAL A 166 11.55 19.50 0.40
N ARG A 167 10.59 19.07 -0.45
CA ARG A 167 9.71 19.98 -1.19
C ARG A 167 8.55 20.49 -0.35
N ASN A 168 8.42 20.01 0.90
CA ASN A 168 7.27 20.26 1.78
C ASN A 168 5.95 20.01 1.05
N GLY A 169 5.84 18.88 0.35
CA GLY A 169 4.74 18.57 -0.54
C GLY A 169 4.11 17.20 -0.34
N LEU A 170 2.92 17.02 -0.89
CA LEU A 170 2.08 15.83 -0.81
C LEU A 170 1.65 15.37 -2.19
N ARG A 171 1.58 14.04 -2.34
CA ARG A 171 0.84 13.38 -3.41
C ARG A 171 -0.01 12.28 -2.79
N VAL A 172 -1.31 12.33 -3.06
CA VAL A 172 -2.30 11.41 -2.49
C VAL A 172 -2.96 10.69 -3.64
N TRP A 173 -3.07 9.38 -3.55
CA TRP A 173 -3.95 8.59 -4.42
C TRP A 173 -5.11 8.08 -3.59
N LEU A 174 -6.33 8.25 -4.11
CA LEU A 174 -7.57 7.82 -3.50
C LEU A 174 -8.34 6.96 -4.49
N LEU A 175 -8.67 5.73 -4.09
CA LEU A 175 -9.61 4.87 -4.78
C LEU A 175 -10.89 4.78 -3.95
N SER A 176 -12.01 5.21 -4.52
CA SER A 176 -13.31 5.10 -3.87
C SER A 176 -14.43 4.97 -4.90
N GLU A 177 -15.39 4.08 -4.66
CA GLU A 177 -16.56 3.86 -5.53
C GLU A 177 -16.15 3.60 -7.00
N GLY A 178 -15.07 2.85 -7.20
CA GLY A 178 -14.55 2.56 -8.53
C GLY A 178 -13.76 3.70 -9.18
N ARG A 179 -13.71 4.90 -8.60
CA ARG A 179 -13.00 6.06 -9.15
C ARG A 179 -11.63 6.24 -8.52
N GLN A 180 -10.64 6.57 -9.35
CA GLN A 180 -9.29 6.91 -8.92
C GLN A 180 -9.07 8.41 -9.05
N THR A 181 -8.63 9.05 -7.97
CA THR A 181 -8.27 10.47 -7.96
C THR A 181 -6.90 10.65 -7.32
N VAL A 182 -6.03 11.43 -7.97
CA VAL A 182 -4.73 11.84 -7.46
C VAL A 182 -4.79 13.31 -7.07
N PHE A 183 -4.44 13.61 -5.83
CA PHE A 183 -4.32 14.98 -5.32
C PHE A 183 -2.85 15.33 -5.13
N THR A 184 -2.45 16.55 -5.46
CA THR A 184 -1.11 17.04 -5.13
C THR A 184 -1.09 18.52 -4.81
N ASP A 185 -0.24 18.91 -3.86
CA ASP A 185 -0.03 20.30 -3.46
C ASP A 185 1.34 20.86 -3.88
N VAL A 186 2.11 20.10 -4.66
CA VAL A 186 3.34 20.64 -5.27
C VAL A 186 3.02 21.35 -6.57
N ASP A 187 3.76 22.42 -6.83
CA ASP A 187 3.87 22.99 -8.16
C ASP A 187 4.99 22.29 -8.95
N GLY A 188 4.87 22.27 -10.28
CA GLY A 188 5.82 21.64 -11.19
C GLY A 188 5.80 20.11 -11.17
N ALA A 189 6.99 19.50 -11.28
CA ALA A 189 7.12 18.05 -11.45
C ALA A 189 6.50 17.27 -10.29
N ASP A 190 5.85 16.14 -10.58
CA ASP A 190 5.19 15.35 -9.56
C ASP A 190 6.19 14.73 -8.57
N ILE A 191 5.71 14.51 -7.35
CA ILE A 191 6.39 13.63 -6.40
C ILE A 191 6.31 12.19 -6.93
N PRO A 192 7.42 11.47 -7.11
CA PRO A 192 7.39 10.12 -7.64
C PRO A 192 6.70 9.18 -6.65
N TRP A 193 6.02 8.16 -7.18
CA TRP A 193 5.44 7.12 -6.35
C TRP A 193 6.56 6.20 -5.82
N PRO A 194 6.59 5.89 -4.51
CA PRO A 194 7.42 4.81 -4.00
C PRO A 194 7.05 3.48 -4.67
N SER A 195 8.01 2.57 -4.86
CA SER A 195 7.79 1.29 -5.54
C SER A 195 6.65 0.45 -4.93
N ALA A 196 6.46 0.52 -3.61
CA ALA A 196 5.34 -0.13 -2.92
C ALA A 196 3.98 0.44 -3.36
N VAL A 197 3.88 1.77 -3.54
CA VAL A 197 2.68 2.45 -4.05
C VAL A 197 2.46 2.13 -5.53
N GLU A 198 3.52 2.13 -6.35
CA GLU A 198 3.44 1.75 -7.76
C GLU A 198 2.92 0.32 -7.95
N ASN A 199 3.41 -0.62 -7.13
CA ASN A 199 2.94 -2.00 -7.14
C ASN A 199 1.45 -2.08 -6.79
N MET A 200 1.01 -1.34 -5.77
CA MET A 200 -0.40 -1.28 -5.39
C MET A 200 -1.26 -0.74 -6.54
N LEU A 201 -0.86 0.37 -7.16
CA LEU A 201 -1.55 0.99 -8.30
C LEU A 201 -1.69 0.01 -9.48
N ARG A 202 -0.60 -0.69 -9.83
CA ARG A 202 -0.64 -1.71 -10.90
C ARG A 202 -1.60 -2.86 -10.59
N ASN A 203 -1.65 -3.32 -9.34
CA ASN A 203 -2.56 -4.40 -8.95
C ASN A 203 -4.03 -4.00 -9.07
N ILE A 204 -4.37 -2.72 -8.87
CA ILE A 204 -5.74 -2.20 -9.04
C ILE A 204 -6.14 -2.14 -10.51
N VAL A 205 -5.22 -1.79 -11.39
CA VAL A 205 -5.48 -1.80 -12.84
C VAL A 205 -5.64 -3.23 -13.34
N ALA A 206 -4.82 -4.17 -12.85
CA ALA A 206 -4.86 -5.57 -13.30
C ALA A 206 -6.05 -6.39 -12.78
N SER A 207 -6.73 -5.96 -11.71
CA SER A 207 -7.84 -6.70 -11.10
C SER A 207 -9.22 -6.30 -11.63
N ARG A 208 -9.28 -5.44 -12.65
CA ARG A 208 -10.51 -4.92 -13.25
C ARG A 208 -10.61 -5.32 -14.72
#